data_AF-A0A6G1R6X9-F1
#
_entry.id   AF-A0A6G1R6X9-F1
#
_cell.length_a   1.000
_cell.length_b   1.000
_cell.length_c   1.000
_cell.angle_alpha   90.00
_cell.angle_beta   90.00
_cell.angle_gamma   90.00
#
_symmetry.space_group_name_H-M   'P 1'
#
loop_
_entity.id
_entity.type
_entity.pdbx_description
1 polymer ?
#
loop_
_entity_poly.entity_id
_entity_poly.type
_entity_poly.pdbx_seq_one_letter_code
_entity_poly.pdbx_strand_id
1 'polypeptide(L)'
;AQKFTELHESLVAPLLLELAGEVTDTGDPIIRPIWWISPRDEATHRIDSQFLIGDTLMVAPVLEMGKQERDVYLPAGKWRSYKGELFEKTPVLLTDYPVDLDEVAYFLWVS
;
A
#
# COMPACT_ATOMS: atom_id res chain seq x y z
N ALA A 1 -18.38 -0.97 -6.89
CA ALA A 1 -18.69 -1.96 -5.84
C ALA A 1 -18.14 -3.33 -6.20
N GLN A 2 -18.57 -3.94 -7.32
CA GLN A 2 -18.12 -5.29 -7.71
C GLN A 2 -16.60 -5.44 -7.81
N LYS A 3 -15.89 -4.50 -8.47
CA LYS A 3 -14.41 -4.53 -8.53
C LYS A 3 -13.72 -4.54 -7.17
N PHE A 4 -14.18 -3.72 -6.21
CA PHE A 4 -13.62 -3.71 -4.86
C PHE A 4 -13.90 -5.02 -4.11
N THR A 5 -15.07 -5.63 -4.34
CA THR A 5 -15.37 -6.96 -3.81
C THR A 5 -14.40 -8.00 -4.38
N GLU A 6 -14.19 -8.00 -5.69
CA GLU A 6 -13.25 -8.91 -6.37
C GLU A 6 -11.81 -8.69 -5.89
N LEU A 7 -11.35 -7.43 -5.75
CA LEU A 7 -10.05 -7.09 -5.19
C LEU A 7 -9.90 -7.60 -3.74
N HIS A 8 -10.92 -7.39 -2.93
CA HIS A 8 -10.91 -7.87 -1.55
C HIS A 8 -10.84 -9.40 -1.50
N GLU A 9 -11.68 -10.11 -2.27
CA GLU A 9 -11.73 -11.57 -2.29
C GLU A 9 -10.44 -12.20 -2.84
N SER A 10 -9.86 -11.62 -3.90
CA SER A 10 -8.73 -12.21 -4.60
C SER A 10 -7.36 -11.87 -4.00
N LEU A 11 -7.21 -10.67 -3.42
CA LEU A 11 -5.92 -10.17 -2.94
C LEU A 11 -5.90 -9.96 -1.42
N VAL A 12 -6.89 -9.25 -0.88
CA VAL A 12 -6.84 -8.81 0.53
C VAL A 12 -7.19 -9.93 1.48
N ALA A 13 -8.31 -10.63 1.29
CA ALA A 13 -8.78 -11.67 2.20
C ALA A 13 -7.79 -12.83 2.36
N PRO A 14 -7.15 -13.37 1.30
CA PRO A 14 -6.11 -14.38 1.46
C PRO A 14 -4.93 -13.88 2.28
N LEU A 15 -4.46 -12.66 2.02
CA LEU A 15 -3.37 -12.04 2.76
C LEU A 15 -3.73 -11.82 4.23
N LEU A 16 -4.96 -11.38 4.53
CA LEU A 16 -5.44 -11.21 5.91
C LEU A 16 -5.46 -12.55 6.66
N LEU A 17 -5.84 -13.65 6.01
CA LEU A 17 -5.85 -14.98 6.62
C LEU A 17 -4.44 -15.48 6.93
N GLU A 18 -3.48 -15.24 6.03
CA GLU A 18 -2.07 -15.54 6.25
C GLU A 18 -1.52 -14.75 7.44
N LEU A 19 -1.71 -13.43 7.43
CA LEU A 19 -1.23 -12.53 8.49
C LEU A 19 -1.91 -12.79 9.83
N ALA A 20 -3.17 -13.25 9.85
CA ALA A 20 -3.84 -13.63 11.09
C ALA A 20 -3.13 -14.80 11.79
N GLY A 21 -2.50 -15.72 11.03
CA GLY A 21 -1.63 -16.74 11.59
C GLY A 21 -0.36 -16.15 12.18
N GLU A 22 0.33 -15.26 11.44
CA GLU A 22 1.55 -14.59 11.90
C GLU A 22 1.33 -13.82 13.22
N VAL A 23 0.21 -13.11 13.34
CA VAL A 23 -0.15 -12.33 14.54
C VAL A 23 -0.18 -13.21 15.80
N THR A 24 -0.59 -14.48 15.68
CA THR A 24 -0.63 -15.38 16.85
C THR A 24 0.77 -15.72 17.40
N ASP A 25 1.79 -15.63 16.55
CA ASP A 25 3.17 -15.95 16.90
C ASP A 25 3.98 -14.69 17.26
N THR A 26 3.81 -13.60 16.52
CA THR A 26 4.65 -12.38 16.66
C THR A 26 3.96 -11.25 17.44
N GLY A 27 2.64 -11.17 17.38
CA GLY A 27 1.86 -10.03 17.87
C GLY A 27 1.92 -8.80 16.97
N ASP A 28 2.51 -8.90 15.77
CA ASP A 28 2.61 -7.77 14.85
C ASP A 28 1.23 -7.37 14.29
N PRO A 29 0.93 -6.06 14.15
CA PRO A 29 -0.36 -5.63 13.62
C PRO A 29 -0.49 -5.98 12.14
N ILE A 30 -1.70 -6.34 11.70
CA ILE A 30 -1.95 -6.63 10.26
C ILE A 30 -1.88 -5.36 9.42
N ILE A 31 -2.50 -4.27 9.90
CA ILE A 31 -2.43 -2.97 9.25
C ILE A 31 -1.30 -2.18 9.89
N ARG A 32 -0.30 -1.80 9.09
CA ARG A 32 0.93 -1.18 9.57
C ARG A 32 1.10 0.21 8.94
N PRO A 33 1.61 1.20 9.66
CA PRO A 33 2.03 2.45 9.05
C PRO A 33 3.27 2.22 8.18
N ILE A 34 3.49 3.02 7.13
CA ILE A 34 4.57 2.75 6.17
C ILE A 34 5.99 2.88 6.76
N TRP A 35 6.14 3.59 7.88
CA TRP A 35 7.42 3.64 8.60
C TRP A 35 7.81 2.29 9.20
N TRP A 36 6.91 1.31 9.27
CA TRP A 36 7.18 -0.04 9.77
C TRP A 36 8.31 -0.72 9.00
N ILE A 37 8.29 -0.62 7.66
CA ILE A 37 9.31 -1.20 6.77
C ILE A 37 10.49 -0.25 6.51
N SER A 38 10.36 1.03 6.87
CA SER A 38 11.39 2.05 6.66
C SER A 38 11.55 2.97 7.88
N PRO A 39 11.91 2.43 9.06
CA PRO A 39 11.83 3.18 10.32
C PRO A 39 12.86 4.31 10.42
N ARG A 40 13.92 4.27 9.61
CA ARG A 40 14.99 5.30 9.58
C ARG A 40 14.70 6.43 8.58
N ASP A 41 13.63 6.32 7.83
CA ASP A 41 13.23 7.32 6.83
C ASP A 41 12.22 8.28 7.45
N GLU A 42 12.68 9.46 7.85
CA GLU A 42 11.87 10.47 8.54
C GLU A 42 10.66 10.93 7.70
N ALA A 43 10.69 10.81 6.38
CA ALA A 43 9.55 11.14 5.54
C ALA A 43 8.35 10.23 5.85
N THR A 44 8.61 8.95 6.12
CA THR A 44 7.57 7.95 6.41
C THR A 44 6.86 8.17 7.73
N HIS A 45 7.48 8.88 8.68
CA HIS A 45 6.89 9.17 10.00
C HIS A 45 5.74 10.17 9.93
N ARG A 46 5.71 10.99 8.87
CA ARG A 46 4.70 12.05 8.69
C ARG A 46 3.53 11.61 7.82
N ILE A 47 3.57 10.39 7.26
CA ILE A 47 2.56 9.92 6.33
C ILE A 47 1.48 9.16 7.11
N ASP A 48 0.28 9.73 7.13
CA ASP A 48 -0.91 9.21 7.78
C ASP A 48 -2.00 8.75 6.79
N SER A 49 -1.79 9.01 5.50
CA SER A 49 -2.71 8.69 4.41
C SER A 49 -2.30 7.47 3.59
N GLN A 50 -1.24 6.77 3.97
CA GLN A 50 -0.79 5.51 3.39
C GLN A 50 -0.57 4.47 4.48
N PHE A 51 -0.88 3.21 4.19
CA PHE A 51 -0.68 2.11 5.13
C PHE A 51 -0.29 0.82 4.39
N LEU A 52 0.20 -0.15 5.13
CA LEU A 52 0.53 -1.49 4.67
C LEU A 52 -0.50 -2.50 5.22
N ILE A 53 -0.74 -3.54 4.45
CA ILE A 53 -1.32 -4.81 4.92
C ILE A 53 -0.16 -5.81 4.94
N GLY A 54 0.27 -6.21 6.13
CA GLY A 54 1.53 -6.91 6.35
C GLY A 54 2.72 -6.01 5.96
N ASP A 55 3.72 -6.60 5.29
CA ASP A 55 4.88 -5.86 4.76
C ASP A 55 4.87 -5.72 3.23
N THR A 56 3.91 -6.35 2.55
CA THR A 56 3.98 -6.59 1.10
C THR A 56 2.96 -5.81 0.29
N LEU A 57 1.85 -5.35 0.88
CA LEU A 57 0.81 -4.61 0.18
C LEU A 57 0.69 -3.21 0.76
N MET A 58 1.15 -2.19 0.04
CA MET A 58 0.96 -0.79 0.40
C MET A 58 -0.28 -0.22 -0.26
N VAL A 59 -1.09 0.51 0.49
CA VAL A 59 -2.36 1.09 0.06
C VAL A 59 -2.33 2.61 0.27
N ALA A 60 -2.78 3.35 -0.74
CA ALA A 60 -2.80 4.81 -0.77
C ALA A 60 -4.17 5.29 -1.34
N PRO A 61 -5.23 5.34 -0.52
CA PRO A 61 -6.57 5.73 -0.99
C PRO A 61 -6.64 7.21 -1.37
N VAL A 62 -7.42 7.59 -2.39
CA VAL A 62 -7.73 9.01 -2.63
C VAL A 62 -8.74 9.46 -1.58
N LEU A 63 -8.37 10.46 -0.77
CA LEU A 63 -9.17 10.94 0.36
C LEU A 63 -9.92 12.25 0.06
N GLU A 64 -9.53 12.94 -1.01
CA GLU A 64 -10.13 14.21 -1.42
C GLU A 64 -11.31 14.00 -2.37
N MET A 65 -12.44 14.63 -2.06
CA MET A 65 -13.65 14.52 -2.88
C MET A 65 -13.42 15.07 -4.29
N GLY A 66 -13.76 14.27 -5.30
CA GLY A 66 -13.68 14.66 -6.71
C GLY A 66 -12.27 14.56 -7.31
N LYS A 67 -11.25 14.17 -6.54
CA LYS A 67 -9.91 13.89 -7.04
C LYS A 67 -9.83 12.47 -7.61
N GLN A 68 -8.96 12.31 -8.62
CA GLN A 68 -8.58 11.02 -9.25
C GLN A 68 -7.05 10.90 -9.30
N GLU A 69 -6.37 11.60 -8.41
CA GLU A 69 -4.93 11.63 -8.30
C GLU A 69 -4.57 11.91 -6.85
N ARG A 70 -3.39 11.48 -6.42
CA ARG A 70 -2.82 11.85 -5.12
C ARG A 70 -1.32 11.69 -5.11
N ASP A 71 -0.68 12.34 -4.15
CA ASP A 71 0.72 12.06 -3.86
C ASP A 71 0.87 10.70 -3.17
N VAL A 72 1.86 9.92 -3.62
CA VAL A 72 2.21 8.61 -3.06
C VAL A 72 3.71 8.51 -2.85
N TYR A 73 4.12 8.28 -1.60
CA TYR A 73 5.51 7.99 -1.27
C TYR A 73 5.79 6.50 -1.33
N LEU A 74 6.76 6.07 -2.15
CA LEU A 74 7.28 4.72 -2.15
C LEU A 74 8.59 4.71 -1.34
N PRO A 75 8.67 3.97 -0.22
CA PRO A 75 9.92 3.83 0.53
C PRO A 75 10.91 2.93 -0.24
N ALA A 76 12.15 2.86 0.24
CA ALA A 76 13.20 2.03 -0.34
C ALA A 76 12.74 0.58 -0.56
N GLY A 77 12.97 0.04 -1.76
CA GLY A 77 12.47 -1.27 -2.18
C GLY A 77 12.01 -1.28 -3.64
N LYS A 78 11.57 -2.43 -4.14
CA LYS A 78 10.95 -2.52 -5.45
C LYS A 78 9.45 -2.67 -5.29
N TRP A 79 8.70 -1.89 -6.05
CA TRP A 79 7.25 -1.83 -5.93
C TRP A 79 6.60 -1.99 -7.29
N ARG A 80 5.50 -2.73 -7.36
CA ARG A 80 4.66 -2.84 -8.55
C ARG A 80 3.30 -2.22 -8.26
N SER A 81 2.89 -1.20 -9.01
CA SER A 81 1.54 -0.64 -8.85
C SER A 81 0.47 -1.61 -9.32
N TYR A 82 -0.76 -1.35 -8.90
CA TYR A 82 -1.94 -2.03 -9.42
C TYR A 82 -2.12 -1.91 -10.95
N LYS A 83 -1.52 -0.89 -11.57
CA LYS A 83 -1.45 -0.70 -13.03
C LYS A 83 -0.36 -1.53 -13.72
N GLY A 84 0.44 -2.28 -12.94
CA GLY A 84 1.55 -3.09 -13.43
C GLY A 84 2.87 -2.34 -13.64
N GLU A 85 2.95 -1.06 -13.25
CA GLU A 85 4.17 -0.26 -13.36
C GLU A 85 5.18 -0.72 -12.31
N LEU A 86 6.44 -0.89 -12.71
CA LEU A 86 7.53 -1.30 -11.81
C LEU A 86 8.38 -0.09 -11.42
N PHE A 87 8.50 0.14 -10.11
CA PHE A 87 9.31 1.20 -9.51
C PHE A 87 10.54 0.57 -8.83
N GLU A 88 11.70 0.67 -9.49
CA GLU A 88 12.97 0.15 -8.96
C GLU A 88 13.88 1.26 -8.38
N LYS A 89 13.56 2.53 -8.66
CA LYS A 89 14.31 3.69 -8.17
C LYS A 89 13.53 4.35 -7.03
N THR A 90 13.74 3.83 -5.83
CA THR A 90 13.10 4.30 -4.59
C THR A 90 14.18 4.59 -3.52
N PRO A 91 13.89 5.38 -2.48
CA PRO A 91 12.61 6.04 -2.19
C PRO A 91 12.24 7.11 -3.21
N VAL A 92 10.94 7.29 -3.46
CA VAL A 92 10.44 8.30 -4.42
C VAL A 92 9.07 8.81 -4.00
N LEU A 93 8.84 10.11 -4.17
CA LEU A 93 7.52 10.70 -4.11
C LEU A 93 6.94 10.76 -5.52
N LEU A 94 5.86 10.02 -5.76
CA LEU A 94 5.06 10.14 -6.97
C LEU A 94 4.06 11.27 -6.77
N THR A 95 4.26 12.38 -7.47
CA THR A 95 3.35 13.54 -7.41
C THR A 95 2.19 13.34 -8.36
N ASP A 96 0.97 13.68 -7.92
CA ASP A 96 -0.26 13.57 -8.71
C ASP A 96 -0.42 12.19 -9.38
N TYR A 97 -0.13 11.10 -8.64
CA TYR A 97 -0.24 9.75 -9.17
C TYR A 97 -1.70 9.45 -9.54
N PRO A 98 -2.02 9.15 -10.82
CA PRO A 98 -3.40 9.00 -11.27
C PRO A 98 -4.00 7.69 -10.76
N VAL A 99 -5.23 7.77 -10.24
CA VAL A 99 -6.01 6.66 -9.71
C VAL A 99 -7.33 6.56 -10.48
N ASP A 100 -7.64 5.37 -10.97
CA ASP A 100 -8.85 5.16 -11.75
C ASP A 100 -10.08 5.26 -10.83
N LEU A 101 -11.19 5.80 -11.33
CA LEU A 101 -12.37 6.16 -10.52
C LEU A 101 -12.94 4.99 -9.71
N ASP A 102 -12.75 3.76 -10.19
CA ASP A 102 -13.26 2.53 -9.60
C ASP A 102 -12.17 1.66 -8.95
N GLU A 103 -11.00 2.24 -8.69
CA GLU A 103 -9.83 1.59 -8.09
C GLU A 103 -9.32 2.35 -6.86
N VAL A 104 -8.40 1.72 -6.12
CA VAL A 104 -7.60 2.36 -5.08
C VAL A 104 -6.14 2.18 -5.47
N ALA A 105 -5.30 3.21 -5.29
CA ALA A 105 -3.87 3.04 -5.52
C ALA A 105 -3.29 2.07 -4.49
N TYR A 106 -2.77 0.94 -4.97
CA TYR A 106 -1.99 0.01 -4.17
C TYR A 106 -0.75 -0.46 -4.91
N PHE A 107 0.24 -0.89 -4.13
CA PHE A 107 1.56 -1.27 -4.60
C PHE A 107 1.99 -2.54 -3.90
N LEU A 108 2.41 -3.53 -4.68
CA LEU A 108 2.94 -4.80 -4.20
C LEU A 108 4.45 -4.73 -4.10
N TRP A 109 5.00 -5.17 -2.98
CA TRP A 109 6.43 -5.39 -2.83
C TRP A 109 6.91 -6.45 -3.84
N VAL A 110 8.05 -6.18 -4.45
CA VAL A 110 8.72 -7.11 -5.38
C VAL A 110 10.06 -7.51 -4.77
N SER A 111 10.21 -8.79 -4.46
CA SER A 111 11.48 -9.39 -4.03
C SER A 111 12.48 -9.48 -5.18
#